data_AF-A0A5N6NVC9-F1
#
_entry.id   AF-A0A5N6NVC9-F1
#
_cell.length_a   1.000
_cell.length_b   1.000
_cell.length_c   1.000
_cell.angle_alpha   90.00
_cell.angle_beta   90.00
_cell.angle_gamma   90.00
#
_symmetry.space_group_name_H-M   'P 1'
#
loop_
_entity.id
_entity.type
_entity.pdbx_description
1 polymer ?
#
loop_
_entity_poly.entity_id
_entity_poly.type
_entity_poly.pdbx_seq_one_letter_code
_entity_poly.pdbx_strand_id
1 'polypeptide(L)'
;MIQPSIVTAPWIPHTAQGPHRRADCRGMRRRDEGIGRPRGMGGQERRWENGSINLYVGGDKRQVSSESTLTWSEKAAEEAEAVAGIYCSGHGRAYIDGLVSQGQPVCECFDCYAGFDCSELSPGCAAYADSGDPVFFEPFWMQHATDSAVVISGWHRMSYRYADGTTMSKELENYIRKLHSVVGNAVTEGRYIVFGIGSTQLLNAAVYALSSGNSSSPSNVLASIPFYPMYKAQTVFFNSEDFQFEGDTNSWQSNNQTNKMDVIEFVTSPNNPDGELKKHVLGGKTIYDHAYFWPHFTPIKGPSDHDLMIFTLSKLTGHAGTRFGWAIIKDKDIYDKVLNYISVADLGISKDTQLRVLKLIKVAVEGDGMPLFKFSYNKMRDRWDRLTSVFSKSTRFSIQQRHPLYCNFFNETRLPSPAYAWVKCEREEDHDCSAVLIAGKIIGLNGSLFSADDRYTRLSLIKSQDDFELLLKRLTELVSLEDGSIKMI
;
A
#
# COMPACT_ATOMS: atom_id res chain seq x y z
N MET A 1 -32.12 -38.43 -12.76
CA MET A 1 -31.68 -39.02 -11.48
C MET A 1 -30.19 -39.29 -11.59
N ILE A 2 -29.37 -38.24 -11.41
CA ILE A 2 -27.90 -38.29 -11.46
C ILE A 2 -27.42 -37.24 -10.44
N GLN A 3 -26.64 -37.69 -9.46
CA GLN A 3 -26.10 -36.90 -8.35
C GLN A 3 -25.03 -35.91 -8.85
N PRO A 4 -24.90 -34.71 -8.24
CA PRO A 4 -23.70 -33.92 -8.36
C PRO A 4 -22.66 -34.35 -7.32
N SER A 5 -21.48 -34.70 -7.82
CA SER A 5 -20.27 -35.00 -7.06
C SER A 5 -19.77 -33.74 -6.36
N ILE A 6 -19.86 -33.72 -5.04
CA ILE A 6 -19.25 -32.72 -4.16
C ILE A 6 -17.75 -33.02 -4.11
N VAL A 7 -16.92 -32.17 -4.70
CA VAL A 7 -15.47 -32.15 -4.43
C VAL A 7 -15.27 -31.29 -3.19
N THR A 8 -15.17 -31.98 -2.04
CA THR A 8 -14.72 -31.41 -0.77
C THR A 8 -13.19 -31.33 -0.82
N ALA A 9 -12.64 -30.11 -0.81
CA ALA A 9 -11.22 -29.91 -0.52
C ALA A 9 -11.00 -30.10 0.99
N PRO A 10 -10.09 -31.00 1.42
CA PRO A 10 -9.84 -31.22 2.84
C PRO A 10 -9.00 -30.07 3.41
N TRP A 11 -9.59 -29.39 4.40
CA TRP A 11 -8.89 -28.57 5.37
C TRP A 11 -7.86 -29.43 6.12
N ILE A 12 -6.58 -29.08 6.00
CA ILE A 12 -5.50 -29.63 6.83
C ILE A 12 -5.23 -28.64 7.95
N PRO A 13 -5.58 -28.94 9.22
CA PRO A 13 -5.14 -28.15 10.35
C PRO A 13 -3.68 -28.50 10.66
N HIS A 14 -2.78 -27.51 10.61
CA HIS A 14 -1.44 -27.66 11.14
C HIS A 14 -1.51 -27.80 12.67
N THR A 15 -1.50 -29.03 13.15
CA THR A 15 -1.20 -29.40 14.53
C THR A 15 0.31 -29.32 14.75
N ALA A 16 0.77 -28.23 15.38
CA ALA A 16 2.10 -28.21 15.97
C ALA A 16 2.07 -28.99 17.30
N GLN A 17 2.39 -30.28 17.25
CA GLN A 17 2.81 -31.06 18.42
C GLN A 17 4.29 -31.43 18.25
N GLY A 18 5.15 -30.89 19.11
CA GLY A 18 6.56 -31.24 19.25
C GLY A 18 7.09 -30.68 20.58
N PRO A 19 7.99 -31.37 21.28
CA PRO A 19 7.80 -31.65 22.71
C PRO A 19 8.38 -30.60 23.65
N HIS A 20 7.60 -30.24 24.66
CA HIS A 20 8.11 -29.73 25.93
C HIS A 20 9.04 -30.79 26.57
N ARG A 21 10.34 -30.50 26.66
CA ARG A 21 11.20 -31.07 27.70
C ARG A 21 11.77 -29.96 28.57
N ARG A 22 11.48 -30.14 29.86
CA ARG A 22 11.85 -29.33 31.02
C ARG A 22 13.36 -29.11 31.07
N ALA A 23 13.79 -27.85 31.17
CA ALA A 23 15.12 -27.52 31.68
C ALA A 23 15.04 -27.46 33.21
N ASP A 24 15.85 -28.31 33.83
CA ASP A 24 16.00 -28.49 35.27
C ASP A 24 16.65 -27.26 35.90
N CYS A 25 15.95 -26.61 36.84
CA CYS A 25 16.50 -25.53 37.65
C CYS A 25 17.18 -26.12 38.89
N ARG A 26 18.50 -26.30 38.85
CA ARG A 26 19.32 -26.47 40.05
C ARG A 26 20.81 -26.21 39.75
N GLY A 27 21.39 -25.17 40.34
CA GLY A 27 22.85 -24.99 40.36
C GLY A 27 23.34 -23.54 40.48
N MET A 28 23.33 -22.99 41.71
CA MET A 28 24.07 -21.79 42.10
C MET A 28 25.55 -21.84 41.68
N ARG A 29 26.10 -20.69 41.23
CA ARG A 29 27.22 -19.98 41.90
C ARG A 29 27.49 -18.62 41.27
N ARG A 30 27.56 -17.60 42.13
CA ARG A 30 28.10 -16.26 41.87
C ARG A 30 29.55 -16.36 41.38
N ARG A 31 29.91 -15.56 40.39
CA ARG A 31 31.22 -14.87 40.32
C ARG A 31 31.01 -13.47 39.76
N ASP A 32 31.31 -12.49 40.62
CA ASP A 32 31.61 -11.13 40.25
C ASP A 32 32.94 -11.11 39.49
N GLU A 33 32.94 -10.67 38.24
CA GLU A 33 34.10 -10.03 37.60
C GLU A 33 33.57 -8.96 36.64
N GLY A 34 33.79 -7.69 37.01
CA GLY A 34 33.48 -6.55 36.15
C GLY A 34 34.59 -6.33 35.13
N ILE A 35 34.21 -5.94 33.91
CA ILE A 35 35.07 -5.24 32.95
C ILE A 35 34.17 -4.37 32.04
N GLY A 36 34.44 -3.05 32.04
CA GLY A 36 34.50 -2.19 30.86
C GLY A 36 33.21 -1.83 30.11
N ARG A 37 32.60 -0.68 30.43
CA ARG A 37 31.72 0.08 29.51
C ARG A 37 32.57 0.72 28.40
N PRO A 38 32.21 0.61 27.10
CA PRO A 38 32.69 1.54 26.09
C PRO A 38 31.93 2.86 26.20
N ARG A 39 32.67 3.96 26.33
CA ARG A 39 32.16 5.34 26.16
C ARG A 39 32.12 5.67 24.67
N GLY A 40 31.03 6.29 24.22
CA GLY A 40 31.08 7.21 23.07
C GLY A 40 30.10 6.92 21.94
N MET A 41 28.82 7.24 22.13
CA MET A 41 28.04 7.93 21.09
C MET A 41 27.22 9.01 21.81
N GLY A 42 27.47 10.27 21.46
CA GLY A 42 26.85 11.42 22.09
C GLY A 42 25.36 11.45 21.79
N GLY A 43 24.56 11.14 22.80
CA GLY A 43 23.16 11.54 22.84
C GLY A 43 23.12 13.06 22.91
N GLN A 44 22.67 13.68 21.84
CA GLN A 44 22.29 15.09 21.85
C GLN A 44 21.08 15.20 22.79
N GLU A 45 21.31 15.74 23.97
CA GLU A 45 20.27 16.12 24.93
C GLU A 45 19.43 17.20 24.24
N ARG A 46 18.35 16.80 23.57
CA ARG A 46 17.39 17.72 22.94
C ARG A 46 16.66 18.44 24.05
N ARG A 47 17.14 19.64 24.36
CA ARG A 47 16.41 20.67 25.11
C ARG A 47 15.07 20.91 24.40
N TRP A 48 13.97 20.76 25.14
CA TRP A 48 12.62 21.12 24.69
C TRP A 48 12.64 22.57 24.17
N GLU A 49 12.57 22.77 22.86
CA GLU A 49 12.19 24.05 22.31
C GLU A 49 10.67 24.19 22.50
N ASN A 50 10.27 25.27 23.17
CA ASN A 50 8.88 25.58 23.50
C ASN A 50 7.96 25.46 22.27
N GLY A 51 7.15 24.42 22.22
CA GLY A 51 6.10 24.27 21.21
C GLY A 51 4.99 25.29 21.46
N SER A 52 4.86 26.30 20.61
CA SER A 52 3.71 27.20 20.64
C SER A 52 2.50 26.53 19.99
N ILE A 53 1.44 26.26 20.75
CA ILE A 53 0.16 25.78 20.23
C ILE A 53 -0.62 26.98 19.69
N ASN A 54 -0.75 27.09 18.36
CA ASN A 54 -1.64 28.06 17.73
C ASN A 54 -3.05 27.48 17.60
N LEU A 55 -3.91 27.70 18.59
CA LEU A 55 -5.35 27.43 18.49
C LEU A 55 -6.04 28.65 17.87
N TYR A 56 -6.61 28.49 16.67
CA TYR A 56 -7.51 29.49 16.10
C TYR A 56 -8.87 29.39 16.78
N VAL A 57 -9.14 30.29 17.72
CA VAL A 57 -10.48 30.52 18.29
C VAL A 57 -10.89 31.94 17.91
N GLY A 58 -11.85 32.05 16.99
CA GLY A 58 -12.63 33.27 16.69
C GLY A 58 -11.89 34.61 16.74
N GLY A 59 -11.43 35.10 15.58
CA GLY A 59 -11.17 36.53 15.31
C GLY A 59 -9.94 37.17 15.98
N ASP A 60 -9.50 36.72 17.15
CA ASP A 60 -8.38 37.29 17.88
C ASP A 60 -7.21 36.31 17.98
N LYS A 61 -6.05 36.68 17.43
CA LYS A 61 -4.77 35.98 17.65
C LYS A 61 -4.32 36.18 19.11
N ARG A 62 -4.88 35.44 20.06
CA ARG A 62 -4.29 35.29 21.39
C ARG A 62 -3.20 34.22 21.34
N GLN A 63 -1.95 34.69 21.37
CA GLN A 63 -0.79 33.83 21.61
C GLN A 63 -0.83 33.43 23.10
N VAL A 64 -1.42 32.28 23.41
CA VAL A 64 -1.37 31.72 24.76
C VAL A 64 -0.03 31.01 24.91
N SER A 65 0.97 31.71 25.42
CA SER A 65 2.19 31.08 25.94
C SER A 65 1.88 30.52 27.33
N SER A 66 1.16 29.40 27.40
CA SER A 66 1.15 28.58 28.61
C SER A 66 2.16 27.48 28.44
N GLU A 67 3.07 27.30 29.40
CA GLU A 67 3.72 26.01 29.66
C GLU A 67 2.60 25.00 29.92
N SER A 68 2.06 24.39 28.86
CA SER A 68 0.98 23.41 29.00
C SER A 68 1.62 22.10 29.45
N THR A 69 1.66 21.88 30.75
CA THR A 69 1.92 20.53 31.28
C THR A 69 0.83 19.60 30.77
N LEU A 70 1.21 18.50 30.12
CA LEU A 70 0.28 17.43 29.76
C LEU A 70 -0.41 16.93 31.05
N THR A 71 -1.68 16.54 30.94
CA THR A 71 -2.44 16.03 32.09
C THR A 71 -2.95 14.62 31.78
N TRP A 72 -4.22 14.48 31.38
CA TRP A 72 -4.82 13.16 31.11
C TRP A 72 -4.16 12.40 29.94
N SER A 73 -3.50 13.10 29.03
CA SER A 73 -2.82 12.50 27.87
C SER A 73 -1.40 12.02 28.17
N GLU A 74 -0.82 12.38 29.33
CA GLU A 74 0.58 12.10 29.69
C GLU A 74 0.87 10.60 29.62
N LYS A 75 0.08 9.77 30.30
CA LYS A 75 0.27 8.31 30.31
C LYS A 75 0.25 7.68 28.91
N ALA A 76 -0.69 8.11 28.05
CA ALA A 76 -0.81 7.57 26.70
C ALA A 76 0.36 8.00 25.80
N ALA A 77 0.85 9.23 25.99
CA ALA A 77 2.04 9.73 25.30
C ALA A 77 3.30 8.98 25.76
N GLU A 78 3.49 8.81 27.07
CA GLU A 78 4.60 8.05 27.65
C GLU A 78 4.63 6.60 27.17
N GLU A 79 3.47 5.92 27.13
CA GLU A 79 3.37 4.55 26.63
C GLU A 79 3.75 4.45 25.15
N ALA A 80 3.26 5.38 24.32
CA ALA A 80 3.60 5.41 22.90
C ALA A 80 5.09 5.67 22.66
N GLU A 81 5.70 6.61 23.39
CA GLU A 81 7.13 6.89 23.28
C GLU A 81 7.98 5.72 23.81
N ALA A 82 7.58 5.09 24.92
CA ALA A 82 8.28 3.94 25.49
C ALA A 82 8.32 2.77 24.52
N VAL A 83 7.18 2.44 23.89
CA VAL A 83 7.10 1.34 22.90
C VAL A 83 7.85 1.69 21.62
N ALA A 84 7.71 2.92 21.11
CA ALA A 84 8.47 3.37 19.95
C ALA A 84 10.00 3.43 20.19
N GLY A 85 10.41 3.54 21.46
CA GLY A 85 11.80 3.50 21.91
C GLY A 85 12.37 2.09 22.10
N ILE A 86 11.58 1.03 21.97
CA ILE A 86 12.07 -0.36 22.01
C ILE A 86 13.05 -0.57 20.85
N TYR A 87 14.25 -1.02 21.19
CA TYR A 87 15.29 -1.27 20.20
C TYR A 87 15.07 -2.60 19.48
N CYS A 88 14.78 -2.54 18.17
CA CYS A 88 14.57 -3.68 17.29
C CYS A 88 15.61 -3.74 16.16
N SER A 89 16.87 -3.36 16.46
CA SER A 89 18.04 -3.45 15.55
C SER A 89 17.95 -2.75 14.20
N GLY A 90 16.91 -1.93 13.97
CA GLY A 90 16.63 -1.37 12.65
C GLY A 90 15.97 -2.34 11.67
N HIS A 91 15.70 -3.58 12.11
CA HIS A 91 15.16 -4.69 11.30
C HIS A 91 13.77 -5.13 11.78
N GLY A 92 13.07 -4.26 12.52
CA GLY A 92 11.76 -4.51 13.08
C GLY A 92 11.28 -3.34 13.91
N ARG A 93 10.08 -3.48 14.49
CA ARG A 93 9.41 -2.45 15.30
C ARG A 93 8.56 -3.10 16.39
N ALA A 94 8.28 -2.37 17.46
CA ALA A 94 7.28 -2.77 18.44
C ALA A 94 6.06 -1.83 18.36
N TYR A 95 4.88 -2.36 18.67
CA TYR A 95 3.62 -1.62 18.69
C TYR A 95 2.93 -1.78 20.03
N ILE A 96 2.10 -0.81 20.42
CA ILE A 96 1.42 -0.78 21.72
C ILE A 96 0.53 -2.02 21.89
N ASP A 97 -0.10 -2.46 20.80
CA ASP A 97 -0.94 -3.65 20.69
C ASP A 97 -0.17 -4.91 20.26
N GLY A 98 1.16 -4.84 20.21
CA GLY A 98 2.03 -5.97 19.89
C GLY A 98 1.96 -7.08 20.96
N LEU A 99 2.37 -8.29 20.58
CA LEU A 99 2.43 -9.42 21.51
C LEU A 99 3.33 -9.09 22.70
N VAL A 100 2.89 -9.40 23.92
CA VAL A 100 3.63 -9.06 25.14
C VAL A 100 4.43 -10.26 25.65
N SER A 101 5.71 -10.05 25.92
CA SER A 101 6.60 -11.00 26.61
C SER A 101 7.35 -10.29 27.73
N GLN A 102 7.41 -10.91 28.91
CA GLN A 102 8.04 -10.32 30.11
C GLN A 102 7.55 -8.90 30.46
N GLY A 103 6.29 -8.59 30.12
CA GLY A 103 5.67 -7.29 30.42
C GLY A 103 5.98 -6.17 29.43
N GLN A 104 6.62 -6.46 28.29
CA GLN A 104 6.86 -5.50 27.20
C GLN A 104 6.39 -6.06 25.85
N PRO A 105 5.92 -5.22 24.92
CA PRO A 105 5.69 -5.63 23.54
C PRO A 105 6.98 -6.16 22.90
N VAL A 106 6.88 -7.28 22.17
CA VAL A 106 8.01 -7.85 21.43
C VAL A 106 8.21 -7.14 20.09
N CYS A 107 9.44 -7.17 19.59
CA CYS A 107 9.72 -6.70 18.24
C CYS A 107 9.03 -7.60 17.19
N GLU A 108 8.33 -6.96 16.26
CA GLU A 108 7.87 -7.53 15.01
C GLU A 108 8.94 -7.28 13.94
N CYS A 109 9.59 -8.35 13.51
CA CYS A 109 10.74 -8.29 12.60
C CYS A 109 10.31 -8.22 11.14
N PHE A 110 11.11 -7.54 10.32
CA PHE A 110 11.02 -7.66 8.87
C PHE A 110 11.38 -9.08 8.41
N ASP A 111 11.01 -9.40 7.17
CA ASP A 111 11.23 -10.72 6.63
C ASP A 111 12.69 -11.15 6.76
N CYS A 112 12.88 -12.43 7.11
CA CYS A 112 14.17 -13.07 7.35
C CYS A 112 14.94 -12.61 8.60
N TYR A 113 14.46 -11.66 9.39
CA TYR A 113 15.05 -11.31 10.68
C TYR A 113 14.29 -11.97 11.84
N ALA A 114 15.03 -12.30 12.88
CA ALA A 114 14.55 -12.97 14.08
C ALA A 114 15.35 -12.54 15.31
N GLY A 115 15.09 -13.19 16.44
CA GLY A 115 15.63 -12.81 17.74
C GLY A 115 14.74 -11.79 18.44
N PHE A 116 15.00 -11.56 19.73
CA PHE A 116 14.18 -10.67 20.56
C PHE A 116 14.20 -9.22 20.07
N ASP A 117 15.31 -8.79 19.45
CA ASP A 117 15.55 -7.45 18.94
C ASP A 117 15.69 -7.42 17.41
N CYS A 118 15.28 -8.47 16.70
CA CYS A 118 15.39 -8.59 15.25
C CYS A 118 16.82 -8.52 14.68
N SER A 119 17.87 -8.78 15.49
CA SER A 119 19.27 -8.73 15.02
C SER A 119 19.71 -9.98 14.24
N GLU A 120 18.96 -11.08 14.30
CA GLU A 120 19.39 -12.38 13.75
C GLU A 120 18.87 -12.57 12.33
N LEU A 121 19.73 -12.43 11.33
CA LEU A 121 19.37 -12.73 9.94
C LEU A 121 19.39 -14.24 9.67
N SER A 122 18.25 -14.79 9.23
CA SER A 122 18.12 -16.20 8.86
C SER A 122 18.97 -16.55 7.63
N PRO A 123 19.97 -17.45 7.75
CA PRO A 123 20.81 -17.85 6.63
C PRO A 123 20.00 -18.50 5.50
N GLY A 124 20.29 -18.13 4.26
CA GLY A 124 19.68 -18.76 3.11
C GLY A 124 18.19 -18.46 2.90
N CYS A 125 17.63 -17.48 3.60
CA CYS A 125 16.23 -17.04 3.45
C CYS A 125 15.91 -16.53 2.03
N ALA A 126 14.67 -16.71 1.60
CA ALA A 126 14.17 -16.19 0.34
C ALA A 126 13.77 -14.71 0.45
N ALA A 127 13.94 -13.96 -0.64
CA ALA A 127 13.44 -12.60 -0.76
C ALA A 127 11.94 -12.62 -1.07
N TYR A 128 11.11 -12.17 -0.13
CA TYR A 128 9.66 -12.05 -0.31
C TYR A 128 9.32 -10.70 -0.93
N ALA A 129 8.98 -10.70 -2.22
CA ALA A 129 8.64 -9.52 -3.02
C ALA A 129 7.28 -9.68 -3.71
N ASP A 130 6.35 -10.44 -3.11
CA ASP A 130 5.02 -10.70 -3.63
C ASP A 130 4.02 -9.59 -3.25
N SER A 131 3.99 -9.22 -1.98
CA SER A 131 3.04 -8.25 -1.43
C SER A 131 3.36 -6.82 -1.87
N GLY A 132 2.33 -6.10 -2.28
CA GLY A 132 2.40 -4.66 -2.54
C GLY A 132 2.34 -3.84 -1.25
N ASP A 133 3.00 -4.27 -0.18
CA ASP A 133 2.98 -3.59 1.12
C ASP A 133 3.97 -2.40 1.11
N PRO A 134 3.50 -1.14 1.24
CA PRO A 134 4.30 0.05 1.01
C PRO A 134 5.11 0.51 2.24
N VAL A 135 5.81 -0.41 2.89
CA VAL A 135 6.60 -0.17 4.12
C VAL A 135 7.77 0.81 3.88
N PHE A 136 8.20 1.04 2.63
CA PHE A 136 9.29 1.98 2.32
C PHE A 136 9.05 3.44 2.77
N PHE A 137 7.80 3.81 3.09
CA PHE A 137 7.44 5.10 3.65
C PHE A 137 7.74 5.24 5.14
N GLU A 138 7.92 4.14 5.87
CA GLU A 138 8.07 4.17 7.33
C GLU A 138 9.17 5.14 7.81
N PRO A 139 10.38 5.17 7.22
CA PRO A 139 11.41 6.11 7.66
C PRO A 139 11.02 7.58 7.54
N PHE A 140 10.16 7.93 6.58
CA PHE A 140 9.64 9.30 6.45
C PHE A 140 8.74 9.63 7.65
N TRP A 141 7.79 8.77 7.98
CA TRP A 141 6.86 9.03 9.09
C TRP A 141 7.56 9.05 10.45
N MET A 142 8.61 8.26 10.63
CA MET A 142 9.46 8.33 11.81
C MET A 142 10.17 9.69 11.98
N GLN A 143 10.57 10.32 10.87
CA GLN A 143 11.17 11.67 10.89
C GLN A 143 10.13 12.77 11.12
N HIS A 144 8.85 12.49 10.90
CA HIS A 144 7.72 13.40 11.08
C HIS A 144 6.81 12.97 12.25
N ALA A 145 7.37 12.33 13.28
CA ALA A 145 6.60 11.76 14.38
C ALA A 145 5.75 12.80 15.12
N THR A 146 6.32 13.97 15.47
CA THR A 146 5.61 15.04 16.19
C THR A 146 4.39 15.55 15.42
N ASP A 147 4.53 15.75 14.10
CA ASP A 147 3.50 16.38 13.28
C ASP A 147 2.39 15.40 12.89
N SER A 148 2.73 14.11 12.80
CA SER A 148 1.82 13.04 12.37
C SER A 148 1.16 12.25 13.51
N ALA A 149 1.68 12.33 14.73
CA ALA A 149 1.08 11.71 15.91
C ALA A 149 -0.33 12.27 16.21
N VAL A 150 -1.17 11.43 16.79
CA VAL A 150 -2.53 11.79 17.21
C VAL A 150 -2.87 11.16 18.55
N VAL A 151 -3.35 11.99 19.48
CA VAL A 151 -3.96 11.54 20.73
C VAL A 151 -5.47 11.52 20.54
N ILE A 152 -6.09 10.35 20.71
CA ILE A 152 -7.53 10.16 20.56
C ILE A 152 -8.15 10.07 21.96
N SER A 153 -8.91 11.08 22.37
CA SER A 153 -9.63 11.06 23.65
C SER A 153 -10.66 9.93 23.68
N GLY A 154 -10.92 9.32 24.83
CA GLY A 154 -11.90 8.23 24.97
C GLY A 154 -13.35 8.58 24.59
N TRP A 155 -13.68 9.86 24.45
CA TRP A 155 -14.99 10.34 23.98
C TRP A 155 -14.96 10.91 22.55
N HIS A 156 -13.87 10.69 21.80
CA HIS A 156 -13.76 11.19 20.43
C HIS A 156 -14.83 10.56 19.55
N ARG A 157 -15.77 11.39 19.06
CA ARG A 157 -16.76 11.02 18.02
C ARG A 157 -17.45 9.66 18.24
N MET A 158 -17.91 9.38 19.47
CA MET A 158 -18.68 8.16 19.79
C MET A 158 -19.98 8.01 18.98
N SER A 159 -20.48 9.10 18.37
CA SER A 159 -21.68 9.09 17.52
C SER A 159 -21.40 8.54 16.12
N TYR A 160 -22.39 7.86 15.53
CA TYR A 160 -22.39 7.46 14.13
C TYR A 160 -22.22 8.66 13.16
N ARG A 161 -22.72 9.84 13.54
CA ARG A 161 -22.79 11.04 12.70
C ARG A 161 -22.00 12.21 13.27
N TYR A 162 -21.50 13.05 12.38
CA TYR A 162 -21.00 14.39 12.70
C TYR A 162 -22.17 15.32 13.05
N ALA A 163 -21.87 16.47 13.65
CA ALA A 163 -22.89 17.43 14.12
C ALA A 163 -23.78 17.98 12.99
N ASP A 164 -23.27 17.98 11.76
CA ASP A 164 -24.00 18.36 10.54
C ASP A 164 -24.78 17.20 9.90
N GLY A 165 -24.89 16.06 10.60
CA GLY A 165 -25.60 14.87 10.15
C GLY A 165 -24.83 13.98 9.17
N THR A 166 -23.64 14.40 8.71
CA THR A 166 -22.83 13.62 7.76
C THR A 166 -22.14 12.43 8.44
N THR A 167 -21.66 11.48 7.65
CA THR A 167 -20.85 10.34 8.11
C THR A 167 -19.35 10.51 7.82
N MET A 168 -18.97 11.58 7.12
CA MET A 168 -17.61 11.84 6.63
C MET A 168 -17.11 13.22 7.08
N SER A 169 -15.83 13.29 7.47
CA SER A 169 -15.17 14.52 7.90
C SER A 169 -15.02 15.51 6.74
N LYS A 170 -15.74 16.63 6.81
CA LYS A 170 -15.56 17.77 5.87
C LYS A 170 -14.13 18.32 5.88
N GLU A 171 -13.50 18.36 7.04
CA GLU A 171 -12.11 18.83 7.16
C GLU A 171 -11.14 17.90 6.44
N LEU A 172 -11.35 16.58 6.53
CA LEU A 172 -10.57 15.62 5.77
C LEU A 172 -10.81 15.76 4.26
N GLU A 173 -12.06 15.96 3.85
CA GLU A 173 -12.40 16.22 2.45
C GLU A 173 -11.66 17.47 1.92
N ASN A 174 -11.67 18.58 2.67
CA ASN A 174 -10.94 19.80 2.31
C ASN A 174 -9.45 19.53 2.10
N TYR A 175 -8.84 18.74 2.97
CA TYR A 175 -7.42 18.38 2.84
C TYR A 175 -7.13 17.41 1.70
N ILE A 176 -8.06 16.50 1.37
CA ILE A 176 -7.96 15.65 0.16
C ILE A 176 -8.03 16.52 -1.11
N ARG A 177 -8.94 17.50 -1.15
CA ARG A 177 -9.02 18.47 -2.26
C ARG A 177 -7.74 19.28 -2.39
N LYS A 178 -7.23 19.79 -1.26
CA LYS A 178 -5.94 20.50 -1.21
C LYS A 178 -4.79 19.63 -1.73
N LEU A 179 -4.72 18.36 -1.29
CA LEU A 179 -3.71 17.41 -1.74
C LEU A 179 -3.72 17.27 -3.28
N HIS A 180 -4.89 17.04 -3.88
CA HIS A 180 -4.99 16.94 -5.34
C HIS A 180 -4.67 18.25 -6.06
N SER A 181 -5.03 19.40 -5.49
CA SER A 181 -4.67 20.71 -6.03
C SER A 181 -3.15 20.95 -6.00
N VAL A 182 -2.48 20.55 -4.93
CA VAL A 182 -1.02 20.69 -4.77
C VAL A 182 -0.27 19.76 -5.73
N VAL A 183 -0.74 18.52 -5.85
CA VAL A 183 -0.10 17.51 -6.72
C VAL A 183 -0.42 17.75 -8.20
N GLY A 184 -1.61 18.28 -8.50
CA GLY A 184 -2.09 18.48 -9.87
C GLY A 184 -2.45 17.18 -10.59
N ASN A 185 -2.80 16.11 -9.86
CA ASN A 185 -3.08 14.78 -10.44
C ASN A 185 -4.57 14.48 -10.63
N ALA A 186 -5.51 15.27 -10.09
CA ALA A 186 -6.94 15.02 -10.29
C ALA A 186 -7.76 16.32 -10.26
N VAL A 187 -8.81 16.39 -11.07
CA VAL A 187 -9.82 17.44 -10.97
C VAL A 187 -10.79 17.10 -9.84
N THR A 188 -10.85 17.97 -8.82
CA THR A 188 -11.80 17.84 -7.70
C THR A 188 -12.93 18.88 -7.73
N GLU A 189 -12.74 19.97 -8.47
CA GLU A 189 -13.72 21.06 -8.53
C GLU A 189 -15.05 20.59 -9.15
N GLY A 190 -16.17 20.94 -8.52
CA GLY A 190 -17.49 20.45 -8.92
C GLY A 190 -17.66 18.92 -8.88
N ARG A 191 -16.86 18.20 -8.07
CA ARG A 191 -16.95 16.74 -7.87
C ARG A 191 -17.38 16.39 -6.45
N TYR A 192 -18.05 15.26 -6.30
CA TYR A 192 -18.37 14.67 -5.00
C TYR A 192 -17.24 13.74 -4.55
N ILE A 193 -17.03 13.66 -3.23
CA ILE A 193 -16.02 12.76 -2.64
C ILE A 193 -16.69 11.80 -1.65
N VAL A 194 -16.34 10.51 -1.74
CA VAL A 194 -16.79 9.46 -0.82
C VAL A 194 -15.60 8.71 -0.25
N PHE A 195 -15.59 8.44 1.04
CA PHE A 195 -14.55 7.66 1.71
C PHE A 195 -14.93 6.18 1.75
N GLY A 196 -13.92 5.31 1.71
CA GLY A 196 -14.11 3.87 1.81
C GLY A 196 -13.05 3.18 2.67
N ILE A 197 -13.35 1.94 3.07
CA ILE A 197 -12.48 1.02 3.80
C ILE A 197 -11.40 0.51 2.84
N GLY A 198 -10.49 1.40 2.49
CA GLY A 198 -9.56 1.28 1.37
C GLY A 198 -10.25 1.43 0.02
N SER A 199 -9.45 1.51 -1.05
CA SER A 199 -9.97 1.46 -2.43
C SER A 199 -10.68 0.13 -2.72
N THR A 200 -10.33 -0.95 -2.03
CA THR A 200 -10.98 -2.26 -2.18
C THR A 200 -12.50 -2.20 -2.02
N GLN A 201 -13.01 -1.52 -0.99
CA GLN A 201 -14.46 -1.37 -0.80
C GLN A 201 -15.07 -0.49 -1.92
N LEU A 202 -14.38 0.60 -2.27
CA LEU A 202 -14.84 1.55 -3.29
C LEU A 202 -14.92 0.96 -4.69
N LEU A 203 -13.99 0.05 -5.05
CA LEU A 203 -14.01 -0.64 -6.34
C LEU A 203 -15.29 -1.46 -6.49
N ASN A 204 -15.69 -2.20 -5.45
CA ASN A 204 -16.96 -2.93 -5.49
C ASN A 204 -18.17 -1.99 -5.46
N ALA A 205 -18.14 -0.97 -4.60
CA ALA A 205 -19.23 0.01 -4.51
C ALA A 205 -19.45 0.73 -5.85
N ALA A 206 -18.37 0.98 -6.60
CA ALA A 206 -18.43 1.57 -7.94
C ALA A 206 -19.04 0.60 -8.96
N VAL A 207 -18.69 -0.69 -8.95
CA VAL A 207 -19.35 -1.70 -9.80
C VAL A 207 -20.84 -1.75 -9.49
N TYR A 208 -21.21 -1.88 -8.20
CA TYR A 208 -22.60 -1.85 -7.76
C TYR A 208 -23.35 -0.59 -8.24
N ALA A 209 -22.76 0.59 -8.07
CA ALA A 209 -23.41 1.85 -8.43
C ALA A 209 -23.59 2.03 -9.94
N LEU A 210 -22.65 1.53 -10.75
CA LEU A 210 -22.67 1.59 -12.20
C LEU A 210 -23.51 0.48 -12.84
N SER A 211 -23.79 -0.60 -12.12
CA SER A 211 -24.65 -1.67 -12.62
C SER A 211 -26.09 -1.23 -12.88
N SER A 212 -26.66 -1.80 -13.93
CA SER A 212 -28.05 -1.52 -14.34
C SER A 212 -29.03 -2.41 -13.57
N GLY A 213 -29.43 -1.99 -12.36
CA GLY A 213 -30.29 -2.78 -11.47
C GLY A 213 -31.71 -3.11 -11.97
N ASN A 214 -32.09 -2.71 -13.19
CA ASN A 214 -33.40 -3.02 -13.82
C ASN A 214 -33.23 -3.68 -15.21
N SER A 215 -32.03 -4.16 -15.55
CA SER A 215 -31.75 -4.81 -16.82
C SER A 215 -32.15 -6.29 -16.77
N SER A 216 -32.55 -6.86 -17.92
CA SER A 216 -32.78 -8.30 -18.06
C SER A 216 -31.48 -9.13 -18.06
N SER A 217 -30.32 -8.47 -18.08
CA SER A 217 -28.99 -9.09 -18.07
C SER A 217 -28.02 -8.32 -17.18
N PRO A 218 -27.09 -9.00 -16.49
CA PRO A 218 -26.07 -8.36 -15.66
C PRO A 218 -25.17 -7.42 -16.48
N SER A 219 -24.64 -6.39 -15.83
CA SER A 219 -23.57 -5.56 -16.41
C SER A 219 -22.26 -6.36 -16.53
N ASN A 220 -21.56 -6.22 -17.64
CA ASN A 220 -20.32 -6.94 -17.92
C ASN A 220 -19.13 -6.15 -17.41
N VAL A 221 -18.43 -6.68 -16.41
CA VAL A 221 -17.26 -6.06 -15.79
C VAL A 221 -16.00 -6.58 -16.47
N LEU A 222 -15.17 -5.66 -16.96
CA LEU A 222 -13.99 -5.95 -17.76
C LEU A 222 -12.75 -5.22 -17.23
N ALA A 223 -11.57 -5.76 -17.54
CA ALA A 223 -10.29 -5.10 -17.33
C ALA A 223 -9.27 -5.54 -18.41
N SER A 224 -8.42 -4.62 -18.88
CA SER A 224 -7.42 -4.94 -19.92
C SER A 224 -6.25 -5.74 -19.35
N ILE A 225 -5.87 -6.86 -19.96
CA ILE A 225 -4.72 -7.67 -19.54
C ILE A 225 -3.38 -6.92 -19.78
N PRO A 226 -2.41 -6.99 -18.86
CA PRO A 226 -2.51 -7.54 -17.50
C PRO A 226 -3.25 -6.58 -16.56
N PHE A 227 -4.10 -7.12 -15.68
CA PHE A 227 -4.88 -6.33 -14.72
C PHE A 227 -4.74 -6.81 -13.28
N TYR A 228 -5.11 -5.95 -12.33
CA TYR A 228 -5.11 -6.26 -10.92
C TYR A 228 -6.06 -7.44 -10.59
N PRO A 229 -5.58 -8.56 -10.03
CA PRO A 229 -6.38 -9.79 -9.91
C PRO A 229 -7.64 -9.65 -9.05
N MET A 230 -7.66 -8.67 -8.14
CA MET A 230 -8.81 -8.44 -7.27
C MET A 230 -10.05 -7.96 -8.02
N TYR A 231 -9.94 -7.38 -9.22
CA TYR A 231 -11.13 -7.03 -9.99
C TYR A 231 -11.96 -8.28 -10.28
N LYS A 232 -11.34 -9.33 -10.83
CA LYS A 232 -11.99 -10.63 -11.03
C LYS A 232 -12.42 -11.25 -9.70
N ALA A 233 -11.49 -11.37 -8.75
CA ALA A 233 -11.76 -12.08 -7.51
C ALA A 233 -12.92 -11.46 -6.73
N GLN A 234 -12.99 -10.14 -6.66
CA GLN A 234 -14.03 -9.42 -5.95
C GLN A 234 -15.38 -9.51 -6.66
N THR A 235 -15.42 -9.24 -7.97
CA THR A 235 -16.66 -9.32 -8.76
C THR A 235 -17.27 -10.73 -8.69
N VAL A 236 -16.44 -11.78 -8.76
CA VAL A 236 -16.91 -13.17 -8.63
C VAL A 236 -17.33 -13.49 -7.20
N PHE A 237 -16.56 -13.06 -6.18
CA PHE A 237 -16.86 -13.35 -4.78
C PHE A 237 -18.21 -12.80 -4.33
N PHE A 238 -18.56 -11.58 -4.75
CA PHE A 238 -19.85 -10.97 -4.38
C PHE A 238 -21.04 -11.63 -5.07
N ASN A 239 -20.83 -12.34 -6.18
CA ASN A 239 -21.82 -13.19 -6.85
C ASN A 239 -23.22 -12.52 -6.98
N SER A 240 -23.24 -11.26 -7.43
CA SER A 240 -24.47 -10.50 -7.63
C SER A 240 -25.13 -10.88 -8.95
N GLU A 241 -26.47 -10.81 -9.00
CA GLU A 241 -27.23 -10.93 -10.27
C GLU A 241 -27.11 -9.68 -11.15
N ASP A 242 -26.63 -8.56 -10.60
CA ASP A 242 -26.53 -7.27 -11.29
C ASP A 242 -25.27 -7.12 -12.15
N PHE A 243 -24.26 -7.96 -11.94
CA PHE A 243 -22.99 -7.87 -12.64
C PHE A 243 -22.24 -9.20 -12.71
N GLN A 244 -21.44 -9.36 -13.75
CA GLN A 244 -20.58 -10.52 -13.94
C GLN A 244 -19.22 -10.10 -14.49
N PHE A 245 -18.16 -10.86 -14.20
CA PHE A 245 -16.82 -10.58 -14.72
C PHE A 245 -16.58 -11.32 -16.04
N GLU A 246 -16.36 -10.57 -17.12
CA GLU A 246 -16.25 -11.11 -18.49
C GLU A 246 -14.81 -11.12 -19.04
N GLY A 247 -13.83 -10.71 -18.23
CA GLY A 247 -12.42 -10.82 -18.60
C GLY A 247 -11.86 -9.61 -19.35
N ASP A 248 -11.12 -9.90 -20.42
CA ASP A 248 -10.26 -8.92 -21.11
C ASP A 248 -11.05 -7.95 -21.98
N THR A 249 -10.81 -6.66 -21.75
CA THR A 249 -11.49 -5.58 -22.49
C THR A 249 -11.17 -5.60 -23.99
N ASN A 250 -9.92 -5.91 -24.39
CA ASN A 250 -9.52 -5.90 -25.80
C ASN A 250 -10.15 -7.05 -26.59
N SER A 251 -10.15 -8.25 -25.99
CA SER A 251 -10.83 -9.42 -26.52
C SER A 251 -12.33 -9.17 -26.64
N TRP A 252 -12.95 -8.55 -25.63
CA TRP A 252 -14.36 -8.17 -25.67
C TRP A 252 -14.66 -7.20 -26.82
N GLN A 253 -13.85 -6.15 -26.97
CA GLN A 253 -14.01 -5.16 -28.05
C GLN A 253 -13.97 -5.82 -29.43
N SER A 254 -13.06 -6.77 -29.63
CA SER A 254 -12.88 -7.48 -30.91
C SER A 254 -14.07 -8.38 -31.24
N ASN A 255 -14.65 -9.05 -30.22
CA ASN A 255 -15.73 -10.03 -30.41
C ASN A 255 -17.14 -9.42 -30.44
N ASN A 256 -17.34 -8.23 -29.85
CA ASN A 256 -18.67 -7.64 -29.62
C ASN A 256 -18.89 -6.28 -30.32
N GLN A 257 -18.19 -6.00 -31.43
CA GLN A 257 -18.25 -4.70 -32.14
C GLN A 257 -19.67 -4.24 -32.54
N THR A 258 -20.64 -5.14 -32.64
CA THR A 258 -22.00 -4.89 -33.14
C THR A 258 -23.07 -4.75 -32.06
N ASN A 259 -22.77 -5.09 -30.80
CA ASN A 259 -23.77 -5.13 -29.72
C ASN A 259 -23.53 -4.00 -28.70
N LYS A 260 -24.53 -3.14 -28.48
CA LYS A 260 -24.55 -2.19 -27.35
C LYS A 260 -24.81 -2.94 -26.04
N MET A 261 -23.78 -3.62 -25.54
CA MET A 261 -23.82 -4.30 -24.25
C MET A 261 -23.59 -3.30 -23.11
N ASP A 262 -24.19 -3.55 -21.95
CA ASP A 262 -23.89 -2.81 -20.73
C ASP A 262 -22.56 -3.28 -20.15
N VAL A 263 -21.56 -2.40 -20.14
CA VAL A 263 -20.17 -2.73 -19.80
C VAL A 263 -19.64 -1.73 -18.78
N ILE A 264 -18.91 -2.23 -17.78
CA ILE A 264 -18.16 -1.46 -16.80
C ILE A 264 -16.68 -1.82 -16.95
N GLU A 265 -15.85 -0.85 -17.31
CA GLU A 265 -14.41 -1.05 -17.52
C GLU A 265 -13.60 -0.53 -16.33
N PHE A 266 -12.81 -1.42 -15.69
CA PHE A 266 -11.74 -1.00 -14.79
C PHE A 266 -10.54 -0.51 -15.60
N VAL A 267 -10.09 0.72 -15.30
CA VAL A 267 -8.91 1.34 -15.91
C VAL A 267 -7.91 1.69 -14.81
N THR A 268 -6.85 0.90 -14.69
CA THR A 268 -5.78 1.16 -13.71
C THR A 268 -4.69 2.01 -14.35
N SER A 269 -4.40 3.19 -13.79
CA SER A 269 -3.42 4.10 -14.39
C SER A 269 -2.69 4.91 -13.32
N PRO A 270 -1.38 4.68 -13.07
CA PRO A 270 -0.53 3.61 -13.59
C PRO A 270 -1.05 2.21 -13.30
N ASN A 271 -0.85 1.30 -14.23
CA ASN A 271 -1.36 -0.06 -14.15
C ASN A 271 -0.57 -0.94 -13.17
N ASN A 272 -1.25 -1.96 -12.65
CA ASN A 272 -0.66 -3.04 -11.86
C ASN A 272 -0.77 -4.31 -12.70
N PRO A 273 0.35 -4.87 -13.19
CA PRO A 273 1.69 -4.79 -12.59
C PRO A 273 2.70 -3.86 -13.25
N ASP A 274 2.51 -3.49 -14.52
CA ASP A 274 3.58 -2.93 -15.38
C ASP A 274 3.89 -1.44 -15.14
N GLY A 275 3.00 -0.68 -14.50
CA GLY A 275 3.16 0.76 -14.27
C GLY A 275 2.80 1.64 -15.47
N GLU A 276 2.16 1.08 -16.51
CA GLU A 276 1.77 1.86 -17.69
C GLU A 276 0.61 2.82 -17.40
N LEU A 277 0.65 4.01 -18.00
CA LEU A 277 -0.48 4.95 -17.98
C LEU A 277 -1.55 4.50 -18.98
N LYS A 278 -2.49 3.66 -18.55
CA LYS A 278 -3.60 3.18 -19.37
C LYS A 278 -4.69 4.24 -19.55
N LYS A 279 -5.47 4.07 -20.62
CA LYS A 279 -6.75 4.73 -20.90
C LYS A 279 -7.81 3.66 -21.14
N HIS A 280 -9.08 4.03 -21.06
CA HIS A 280 -10.17 3.12 -21.42
C HIS A 280 -10.07 2.67 -22.88
N VAL A 281 -10.56 1.46 -23.15
CA VAL A 281 -10.66 0.86 -24.48
C VAL A 281 -12.08 1.00 -25.05
N LEU A 282 -13.10 0.81 -24.21
CA LEU A 282 -14.51 0.83 -24.64
C LEU A 282 -15.19 2.18 -24.35
N GLY A 283 -14.80 2.84 -23.26
CA GLY A 283 -15.43 4.07 -22.79
C GLY A 283 -16.82 3.84 -22.16
N GLY A 284 -17.57 4.91 -21.90
CA GLY A 284 -18.85 4.82 -21.20
C GLY A 284 -18.67 4.70 -19.68
N LYS A 285 -19.12 3.59 -19.06
CA LYS A 285 -19.00 3.37 -17.62
C LYS A 285 -17.59 2.90 -17.27
N THR A 286 -16.77 3.81 -16.76
CA THR A 286 -15.37 3.52 -16.42
C THR A 286 -15.10 3.76 -14.94
N ILE A 287 -14.27 2.90 -14.36
CA ILE A 287 -13.76 3.04 -12.99
C ILE A 287 -12.25 3.25 -13.12
N TYR A 288 -11.79 4.49 -12.94
CA TYR A 288 -10.37 4.81 -12.98
C TYR A 288 -9.72 4.56 -11.63
N ASP A 289 -8.96 3.47 -11.50
CA ASP A 289 -8.17 3.17 -10.33
C ASP A 289 -6.80 3.88 -10.41
N HIS A 290 -6.69 4.96 -9.64
CA HIS A 290 -5.52 5.82 -9.53
C HIS A 290 -4.72 5.55 -8.25
N ALA A 291 -4.72 4.32 -7.74
CA ALA A 291 -3.92 3.95 -6.57
C ALA A 291 -2.44 4.39 -6.68
N TYR A 292 -1.86 4.32 -7.87
CA TYR A 292 -0.45 4.64 -8.12
C TYR A 292 -0.23 6.01 -8.79
N PHE A 293 -1.26 6.84 -8.99
CA PHE A 293 -1.13 8.10 -9.76
C PHE A 293 -0.57 9.24 -8.91
N TRP A 294 0.67 9.05 -8.44
CA TRP A 294 1.40 9.94 -7.55
C TRP A 294 2.83 10.20 -8.05
N PRO A 295 3.42 11.37 -7.74
CA PRO A 295 4.75 11.77 -8.24
C PRO A 295 5.89 10.77 -7.97
N HIS A 296 5.78 9.93 -6.92
CA HIS A 296 6.79 8.93 -6.61
C HIS A 296 6.72 7.65 -7.45
N PHE A 297 5.61 7.41 -8.15
CA PHE A 297 5.49 6.26 -9.06
C PHE A 297 5.54 6.67 -10.53
N THR A 298 4.99 7.83 -10.88
CA THR A 298 4.88 8.26 -12.28
C THR A 298 4.95 9.78 -12.44
N PRO A 299 5.45 10.29 -13.58
CA PRO A 299 5.34 11.70 -13.93
C PRO A 299 3.88 12.16 -14.02
N ILE A 300 3.54 13.25 -13.32
CA ILE A 300 2.19 13.84 -13.38
C ILE A 300 2.10 14.72 -14.63
N LYS A 301 1.50 14.19 -15.69
CA LYS A 301 1.33 14.92 -16.97
C LYS A 301 0.26 16.01 -16.93
N GLY A 302 -0.61 15.95 -15.93
CA GLY A 302 -1.78 16.80 -15.77
C GLY A 302 -2.84 16.09 -14.92
N PRO A 303 -3.90 16.81 -14.54
CA PRO A 303 -4.95 16.24 -13.71
C PRO A 303 -5.79 15.23 -14.51
N SER A 304 -6.11 14.10 -13.88
CA SER A 304 -7.12 13.18 -14.36
C SER A 304 -8.52 13.78 -14.18
N ASP A 305 -9.38 13.64 -15.18
CA ASP A 305 -10.75 14.18 -15.19
C ASP A 305 -11.77 13.16 -15.71
N HIS A 306 -11.80 11.99 -15.06
CA HIS A 306 -12.75 10.93 -15.37
C HIS A 306 -13.94 10.93 -14.40
N ASP A 307 -15.04 10.29 -14.81
CA ASP A 307 -16.33 10.42 -14.13
C ASP A 307 -16.34 9.77 -12.74
N LEU A 308 -15.58 8.69 -12.59
CA LEU A 308 -15.36 7.99 -11.33
C LEU A 308 -13.87 7.62 -11.22
N MET A 309 -13.19 8.28 -10.28
CA MET A 309 -11.78 8.05 -9.99
C MET A 309 -11.61 7.56 -8.55
N ILE A 310 -10.78 6.55 -8.32
CA ILE A 310 -10.53 5.98 -6.99
C ILE A 310 -9.06 6.13 -6.62
N PHE A 311 -8.82 6.57 -5.40
CA PHE A 311 -7.50 6.72 -4.79
C PHE A 311 -7.43 5.98 -3.46
N THR A 312 -6.21 5.72 -3.00
CA THR A 312 -5.97 5.02 -1.74
C THR A 312 -4.84 5.64 -0.95
N LEU A 313 -5.02 5.73 0.37
CA LEU A 313 -3.98 6.19 1.27
C LEU A 313 -2.79 5.24 1.29
N SER A 314 -3.05 3.94 1.07
CA SER A 314 -2.05 2.87 1.12
C SER A 314 -0.84 3.19 0.25
N LYS A 315 -1.08 3.59 -1.00
CA LYS A 315 -0.03 3.81 -2.01
C LYS A 315 0.43 5.27 -2.08
N LEU A 316 -0.30 6.18 -1.44
CA LEU A 316 0.14 7.56 -1.25
C LEU A 316 1.15 7.70 -0.10
N THR A 317 0.84 7.14 1.07
CA THR A 317 1.59 7.40 2.32
C THR A 317 2.19 6.16 2.96
N GLY A 318 1.93 4.94 2.47
CA GLY A 318 2.39 3.72 3.15
C GLY A 318 1.40 3.15 4.16
N HIS A 319 0.32 3.87 4.51
CA HIS A 319 -0.62 3.47 5.56
C HIS A 319 -1.65 2.42 5.10
N ALA A 320 -1.18 1.28 4.60
CA ALA A 320 -2.03 0.22 4.07
C ALA A 320 -2.98 -0.38 5.12
N GLY A 321 -2.51 -0.54 6.36
CA GLY A 321 -3.30 -1.03 7.49
C GLY A 321 -4.36 -0.05 8.00
N THR A 322 -4.29 1.23 7.64
CA THR A 322 -5.32 2.24 8.01
C THR A 322 -6.64 2.03 7.26
N ARG A 323 -6.61 1.24 6.16
CA ARG A 323 -7.80 0.90 5.35
C ARG A 323 -8.60 2.13 4.95
N PHE A 324 -7.95 3.10 4.29
CA PHE A 324 -8.63 4.32 3.83
C PHE A 324 -8.39 4.57 2.34
N GLY A 325 -9.47 4.81 1.61
CA GLY A 325 -9.46 5.29 0.23
C GLY A 325 -10.57 6.30 0.01
N TRP A 326 -10.55 6.96 -1.15
CA TRP A 326 -11.62 7.87 -1.54
C TRP A 326 -11.91 7.79 -3.03
N ALA A 327 -13.18 7.97 -3.37
CA ALA A 327 -13.66 8.11 -4.73
C ALA A 327 -13.98 9.58 -5.01
N ILE A 328 -13.68 10.03 -6.23
CA ILE A 328 -14.02 11.34 -6.77
C ILE A 328 -15.00 11.10 -7.91
N ILE A 329 -16.22 11.61 -7.77
CA ILE A 329 -17.36 11.23 -8.59
C ILE A 329 -18.00 12.49 -9.19
N LYS A 330 -18.23 12.49 -10.50
CA LYS A 330 -18.95 13.57 -11.21
C LYS A 330 -20.45 13.51 -11.01
N ASP A 331 -21.01 12.34 -11.26
CA ASP A 331 -22.46 12.11 -11.29
C ASP A 331 -23.02 11.96 -9.86
N LYS A 332 -24.07 12.73 -9.55
CA LYS A 332 -24.69 12.74 -8.23
C LYS A 332 -25.44 11.45 -7.92
N ASP A 333 -26.08 10.83 -8.90
CA ASP A 333 -26.83 9.58 -8.70
C ASP A 333 -25.87 8.43 -8.44
N ILE A 334 -24.72 8.40 -9.13
CA ILE A 334 -23.65 7.44 -8.85
C ILE A 334 -23.07 7.68 -7.45
N TYR A 335 -22.82 8.93 -7.07
CA TYR A 335 -22.38 9.28 -5.71
C TYR A 335 -23.37 8.76 -4.65
N ASP A 336 -24.67 8.98 -4.83
CA ASP A 336 -25.69 8.56 -3.87
C ASP A 336 -25.78 7.03 -3.76
N LYS A 337 -25.64 6.30 -4.87
CA LYS A 337 -25.58 4.83 -4.85
C LYS A 337 -24.34 4.31 -4.13
N VAL A 338 -23.17 4.91 -4.35
CA VAL A 338 -21.94 4.55 -3.63
C VAL A 338 -22.09 4.84 -2.13
N LEU A 339 -22.68 5.99 -1.77
CA LEU A 339 -22.94 6.35 -0.38
C LEU A 339 -23.94 5.39 0.29
N ASN A 340 -24.99 4.99 -0.43
CA ASN A 340 -25.96 4.00 0.03
C ASN A 340 -25.28 2.64 0.27
N TYR A 341 -24.45 2.17 -0.66
CA TYR A 341 -23.67 0.94 -0.50
C TYR A 341 -22.87 0.96 0.81
N ILE A 342 -22.10 2.02 1.04
CA ILE A 342 -21.27 2.15 2.26
C ILE A 342 -22.13 2.21 3.52
N SER A 343 -23.27 2.91 3.47
CA SER A 343 -24.18 3.00 4.60
C SER A 343 -24.76 1.65 4.97
N VAL A 344 -25.12 0.82 3.99
CA VAL A 344 -25.73 -0.49 4.21
C VAL A 344 -24.67 -1.53 4.60
N ALA A 345 -23.51 -1.51 3.93
CA ALA A 345 -22.46 -2.49 4.15
C ALA A 345 -21.75 -2.30 5.49
N ASP A 346 -21.47 -1.06 5.89
CA ASP A 346 -20.52 -0.78 6.98
C ASP A 346 -20.93 0.37 7.92
N LEU A 347 -22.09 1.00 7.71
CA LEU A 347 -22.55 2.19 8.45
C LEU A 347 -21.57 3.38 8.39
N GLY A 348 -20.71 3.42 7.37
CA GLY A 348 -19.70 4.45 7.17
C GLY A 348 -18.27 3.98 7.50
N ILE A 349 -17.38 4.95 7.73
CA ILE A 349 -15.95 4.72 7.96
C ILE A 349 -15.57 5.17 9.37
N SER A 350 -14.71 4.39 10.04
CA SER A 350 -14.19 4.69 11.37
C SER A 350 -13.75 6.15 11.51
N LYS A 351 -14.20 6.81 12.57
CA LYS A 351 -13.87 8.21 12.85
C LYS A 351 -12.41 8.36 13.27
N ASP A 352 -11.86 7.34 13.94
CA ASP A 352 -10.46 7.27 14.34
C ASP A 352 -9.56 7.17 13.11
N THR A 353 -9.95 6.34 12.13
CA THR A 353 -9.31 6.30 10.81
C THR A 353 -9.33 7.68 10.17
N GLN A 354 -10.49 8.31 10.03
CA GLN A 354 -10.61 9.63 9.40
C GLN A 354 -9.74 10.69 10.12
N LEU A 355 -9.67 10.67 11.45
CA LEU A 355 -8.82 11.58 12.22
C LEU A 355 -7.33 11.33 11.96
N ARG A 356 -6.89 10.07 12.01
CA ARG A 356 -5.49 9.71 11.70
C ARG A 356 -5.13 10.13 10.28
N VAL A 357 -6.00 9.87 9.31
CA VAL A 357 -5.77 10.28 7.92
C VAL A 357 -5.69 11.79 7.77
N LEU A 358 -6.54 12.56 8.47
CA LEU A 358 -6.46 14.02 8.45
C LEU A 358 -5.08 14.51 8.90
N LYS A 359 -4.53 13.93 9.98
CA LYS A 359 -3.20 14.26 10.48
C LYS A 359 -2.10 13.91 9.47
N LEU A 360 -2.18 12.74 8.83
CA LEU A 360 -1.23 12.31 7.80
C LEU A 360 -1.29 13.19 6.54
N ILE A 361 -2.50 13.52 6.05
CA ILE A 361 -2.65 14.37 4.86
C ILE A 361 -2.19 15.80 5.14
N LYS A 362 -2.38 16.31 6.37
CA LYS A 362 -1.81 17.61 6.77
C LYS A 362 -0.30 17.67 6.54
N VAL A 363 0.44 16.66 7.01
CA VAL A 363 1.88 16.53 6.76
C VAL A 363 2.17 16.32 5.27
N ALA A 364 1.38 15.50 4.58
CA ALA A 364 1.59 15.21 3.16
C ALA A 364 1.43 16.43 2.24
N VAL A 365 0.74 17.49 2.66
CA VAL A 365 0.57 18.74 1.89
C VAL A 365 1.46 19.88 2.37
N GLU A 366 2.30 19.66 3.38
CA GLU A 366 3.28 20.65 3.83
C GLU A 366 4.32 20.93 2.75
N GLY A 367 4.79 22.18 2.66
CA GLY A 367 5.75 22.60 1.63
C GLY A 367 5.32 22.21 0.22
N ASP A 368 4.02 22.37 -0.08
CA ASP A 368 3.40 21.96 -1.34
C ASP A 368 3.65 20.48 -1.68
N GLY A 369 3.67 19.63 -0.65
CA GLY A 369 3.87 18.19 -0.74
C GLY A 369 5.30 17.76 -1.07
N MET A 370 6.21 18.70 -1.30
CA MET A 370 7.59 18.40 -1.69
C MET A 370 8.34 17.50 -0.71
N PRO A 371 8.22 17.63 0.63
CA PRO A 371 8.92 16.75 1.56
C PRO A 371 8.61 15.26 1.33
N LEU A 372 7.31 14.91 1.29
CA LEU A 372 6.86 13.53 1.07
C LEU A 372 7.25 13.04 -0.32
N PHE A 373 6.87 13.78 -1.36
CA PHE A 373 7.03 13.30 -2.74
C PHE A 373 8.49 13.26 -3.18
N LYS A 374 9.36 14.17 -2.70
CA LYS A 374 10.79 14.12 -2.98
C LYS A 374 11.45 12.94 -2.27
N PHE A 375 11.10 12.69 -1.00
CA PHE A 375 11.58 11.51 -0.27
C PHE A 375 11.23 10.22 -1.02
N SER A 376 9.94 10.03 -1.31
CA SER A 376 9.45 8.79 -1.88
C SER A 376 9.89 8.61 -3.33
N TYR A 377 9.95 9.68 -4.13
CA TYR A 377 10.52 9.61 -5.48
C TYR A 377 11.99 9.21 -5.44
N ASN A 378 12.82 9.85 -4.63
CA ASN A 378 14.25 9.54 -4.58
C ASN A 378 14.49 8.08 -4.17
N LYS A 379 13.69 7.57 -3.23
CA LYS A 379 13.73 6.14 -2.83
C LYS A 379 13.35 5.22 -3.99
N MET A 380 12.23 5.49 -4.66
CA MET A 380 11.82 4.65 -5.79
C MET A 380 12.79 4.72 -6.96
N ARG A 381 13.32 5.91 -7.29
CA ARG A 381 14.34 6.09 -8.33
C ARG A 381 15.59 5.26 -8.04
N ASP A 382 16.15 5.36 -6.83
CA ASP A 382 17.31 4.57 -6.41
C ASP A 382 17.07 3.06 -6.57
N ARG A 383 15.92 2.57 -6.10
CA ARG A 383 15.54 1.16 -6.24
C ARG A 383 15.50 0.73 -7.70
N TRP A 384 14.90 1.55 -8.57
CA TRP A 384 14.84 1.29 -10.00
C TRP A 384 16.20 1.31 -10.69
N ASP A 385 17.06 2.28 -10.38
CA ASP A 385 18.39 2.40 -10.99
C ASP A 385 19.25 1.18 -10.65
N ARG A 386 19.23 0.74 -9.38
CA ARG A 386 19.94 -0.45 -8.90
C ARG A 386 19.39 -1.73 -9.52
N LEU A 387 18.06 -1.86 -9.57
CA LEU A 387 17.39 -3.01 -10.19
C LEU A 387 17.71 -3.12 -11.68
N THR A 388 17.58 -2.01 -12.43
CA THR A 388 17.91 -1.97 -13.86
C THR A 388 19.37 -2.34 -14.11
N SER A 389 20.30 -1.92 -13.24
CA SER A 389 21.72 -2.30 -13.36
C SER A 389 21.99 -3.80 -13.16
N VAL A 390 21.13 -4.53 -12.42
CA VAL A 390 21.24 -5.99 -12.29
C VAL A 390 20.72 -6.66 -13.55
N PHE A 391 19.50 -6.32 -13.98
CA PHE A 391 18.89 -6.93 -15.17
C PHE A 391 19.63 -6.60 -16.47
N SER A 392 20.33 -5.46 -16.57
CA SER A 392 21.14 -5.13 -17.75
C SER A 392 22.30 -6.08 -18.01
N LYS A 393 22.64 -6.96 -17.05
CA LYS A 393 23.69 -7.97 -17.16
C LYS A 393 23.16 -9.34 -17.56
N SER A 394 21.83 -9.49 -17.67
CA SER A 394 21.19 -10.76 -17.99
C SER A 394 20.59 -10.71 -19.41
N THR A 395 20.65 -11.83 -20.11
CA THR A 395 19.83 -12.06 -21.31
C THR A 395 18.67 -13.03 -21.03
N ARG A 396 18.66 -13.69 -19.87
CA ARG A 396 17.60 -14.61 -19.44
C ARG A 396 16.35 -13.90 -18.96
N PHE A 397 16.49 -12.70 -18.41
CA PHE A 397 15.40 -11.93 -17.83
C PHE A 397 15.34 -10.52 -18.42
N SER A 398 14.12 -10.02 -18.62
CA SER A 398 13.85 -8.62 -18.92
C SER A 398 12.86 -8.02 -17.92
N ILE A 399 12.81 -6.68 -17.87
CA ILE A 399 11.84 -5.90 -17.09
C ILE A 399 11.17 -4.88 -18.00
N GLN A 400 10.03 -4.33 -17.56
CA GLN A 400 9.27 -3.39 -18.37
C GLN A 400 10.10 -2.16 -18.80
N GLN A 401 9.85 -1.71 -20.03
CA GLN A 401 10.49 -0.51 -20.56
C GLN A 401 9.86 0.75 -19.94
N ARG A 402 10.73 1.68 -19.53
CA ARG A 402 10.33 2.96 -18.93
C ARG A 402 10.73 4.08 -19.86
N HIS A 403 9.78 4.94 -20.21
CA HIS A 403 10.01 6.07 -21.12
C HIS A 403 9.95 7.39 -20.35
N PRO A 404 10.85 8.34 -20.64
CA PRO A 404 10.86 9.63 -19.95
C PRO A 404 9.62 10.44 -20.31
N LEU A 405 8.98 11.03 -19.30
CA LEU A 405 7.82 11.90 -19.47
C LEU A 405 8.04 13.16 -18.64
N TYR A 406 7.50 14.28 -19.13
CA TYR A 406 7.48 15.54 -18.38
C TYR A 406 6.54 15.42 -17.18
N CYS A 407 7.03 15.78 -15.99
CA CYS A 407 6.27 15.82 -14.76
C CYS A 407 5.97 17.27 -14.38
N ASN A 408 4.69 17.66 -14.37
CA ASN A 408 4.27 19.00 -13.98
C ASN A 408 4.55 19.28 -12.50
N PHE A 409 4.42 18.27 -11.63
CA PHE A 409 4.65 18.42 -10.18
C PHE A 409 6.11 18.76 -9.86
N PHE A 410 7.07 18.03 -10.42
CA PHE A 410 8.51 18.28 -10.22
C PHE A 410 9.10 19.29 -11.21
N ASN A 411 8.34 19.68 -12.23
CA ASN A 411 8.77 20.56 -13.31
C ASN A 411 10.04 20.06 -14.03
N GLU A 412 10.11 18.75 -14.28
CA GLU A 412 11.25 18.09 -14.93
C GLU A 412 10.83 16.88 -15.78
N THR A 413 11.65 16.53 -16.77
CA THR A 413 11.51 15.27 -17.51
C THR A 413 12.22 14.15 -16.77
N ARG A 414 11.51 13.06 -16.49
CA ARG A 414 12.04 11.92 -15.73
C ARG A 414 11.39 10.61 -16.13
N LEU A 415 12.07 9.51 -15.81
CA LEU A 415 11.49 8.18 -15.93
C LEU A 415 10.40 7.96 -14.86
N PRO A 416 9.36 7.16 -15.16
CA PRO A 416 8.51 6.58 -14.12
C PRO A 416 9.32 5.67 -13.20
N SER A 417 8.84 5.50 -11.99
CA SER A 417 9.46 4.68 -10.95
C SER A 417 8.38 3.80 -10.29
N PRO A 418 7.75 2.88 -11.05
CA PRO A 418 6.54 2.19 -10.61
C PRO A 418 6.74 1.32 -9.37
N ALA A 419 5.65 0.96 -8.71
CA ALA A 419 5.70 0.19 -7.47
C ALA A 419 6.25 -1.24 -7.63
N TYR A 420 6.25 -1.78 -8.86
CA TYR A 420 6.59 -3.17 -9.14
C TYR A 420 7.49 -3.29 -10.37
N ALA A 421 8.40 -4.26 -10.33
CA ALA A 421 9.05 -4.78 -11.51
C ALA A 421 8.20 -5.89 -12.12
N TRP A 422 7.95 -5.80 -13.42
CA TRP A 422 7.27 -6.81 -14.20
C TRP A 422 8.31 -7.60 -14.98
N VAL A 423 8.82 -8.65 -14.33
CA VAL A 423 9.93 -9.46 -14.84
C VAL A 423 9.39 -10.47 -15.84
N LYS A 424 10.07 -10.63 -16.97
CA LYS A 424 9.81 -11.67 -17.95
C LYS A 424 11.01 -12.61 -18.05
N CYS A 425 10.78 -13.91 -18.09
CA CYS A 425 11.78 -14.91 -18.45
C CYS A 425 11.78 -15.09 -19.99
N GLU A 426 12.94 -14.86 -20.60
CA GLU A 426 13.10 -14.80 -22.07
C GLU A 426 13.49 -16.14 -22.68
N ARG A 427 14.08 -17.06 -21.91
CA ARG A 427 14.45 -18.38 -22.41
C ARG A 427 13.23 -19.25 -22.61
N GLU A 428 13.27 -20.12 -23.62
CA GLU A 428 12.13 -20.97 -23.96
C GLU A 428 11.85 -22.01 -22.86
N GLU A 429 12.90 -22.52 -22.23
CA GLU A 429 12.82 -23.46 -21.11
C GLU A 429 12.29 -22.84 -19.80
N ASP A 430 12.37 -21.52 -19.64
CA ASP A 430 11.96 -20.78 -18.45
C ASP A 430 10.49 -20.29 -18.57
N HIS A 431 9.59 -21.14 -19.06
CA HIS A 431 8.18 -20.76 -19.24
C HIS A 431 7.52 -20.40 -17.89
N ASP A 432 7.75 -21.17 -16.82
CA ASP A 432 7.28 -20.81 -15.48
C ASP A 432 8.32 -19.90 -14.80
N CYS A 433 8.19 -18.60 -15.03
CA CYS A 433 9.15 -17.63 -14.51
C CYS A 433 9.11 -17.54 -12.98
N SER A 434 7.94 -17.82 -12.39
CA SER A 434 7.80 -17.87 -10.93
C SER A 434 8.62 -19.01 -10.35
N ALA A 435 8.58 -20.21 -10.95
CA ALA A 435 9.40 -21.34 -10.52
C ALA A 435 10.90 -21.05 -10.65
N VAL A 436 11.33 -20.40 -11.73
CA VAL A 436 12.73 -19.98 -11.94
C VAL A 436 13.20 -19.03 -10.84
N LEU A 437 12.40 -18.02 -10.52
CA LEU A 437 12.72 -17.07 -9.45
C LEU A 437 12.71 -17.72 -8.06
N ILE A 438 11.76 -18.64 -7.80
CA ILE A 438 11.71 -19.41 -6.54
C ILE A 438 12.98 -20.26 -6.37
N ALA A 439 13.49 -20.88 -7.44
CA ALA A 439 14.76 -21.61 -7.40
C ALA A 439 15.94 -20.69 -7.07
N GLY A 440 15.89 -19.41 -7.48
CA GLY A 440 16.79 -18.33 -7.08
C GLY A 440 16.49 -17.71 -5.71
N LYS A 441 15.56 -18.30 -4.93
CA LYS A 441 15.11 -17.80 -3.63
C LYS A 441 14.48 -16.41 -3.69
N ILE A 442 13.69 -16.14 -4.72
CA ILE A 442 12.92 -14.91 -4.91
C ILE A 442 11.45 -15.31 -5.07
N ILE A 443 10.58 -14.75 -4.24
CA ILE A 443 9.15 -15.04 -4.25
C ILE A 443 8.41 -13.79 -4.70
N GLY A 444 7.78 -13.86 -5.86
CA GLY A 444 6.92 -12.82 -6.43
C GLY A 444 5.50 -13.32 -6.65
N LEU A 445 4.70 -12.56 -7.40
CA LEU A 445 3.39 -13.03 -7.88
C LEU A 445 3.48 -13.47 -9.33
N ASN A 446 3.08 -14.70 -9.61
CA ASN A 446 3.03 -15.27 -10.95
C ASN A 446 2.12 -14.44 -11.87
N GLY A 447 2.54 -14.26 -13.12
CA GLY A 447 1.81 -13.49 -14.12
C GLY A 447 0.43 -14.01 -14.48
N SER A 448 0.17 -15.32 -14.37
CA SER A 448 -1.17 -15.88 -14.56
C SER A 448 -2.21 -15.33 -13.58
N LEU A 449 -1.81 -14.89 -12.38
CA LEU A 449 -2.72 -14.18 -11.46
C LEU A 449 -3.28 -12.90 -12.09
N PHE A 450 -2.47 -12.21 -12.90
CA PHE A 450 -2.81 -10.99 -13.64
C PHE A 450 -3.44 -11.28 -15.01
N SER A 451 -3.82 -12.54 -15.26
CA SER A 451 -4.27 -13.07 -16.56
C SER A 451 -3.23 -12.89 -17.67
N ALA A 452 -1.94 -12.79 -17.31
CA ALA A 452 -0.83 -12.76 -18.26
C ALA A 452 -0.22 -14.16 -18.44
N ASP A 453 0.76 -14.27 -19.34
CA ASP A 453 1.56 -15.47 -19.54
C ASP A 453 2.41 -15.80 -18.29
N ASP A 454 2.60 -17.09 -17.97
CA ASP A 454 3.40 -17.57 -16.84
C ASP A 454 4.90 -17.22 -16.95
N ARG A 455 5.34 -16.75 -18.12
CA ARG A 455 6.67 -16.16 -18.33
C ARG A 455 6.88 -14.86 -17.56
N TYR A 456 5.83 -14.29 -16.98
CA TYR A 456 5.93 -13.08 -16.18
C TYR A 456 5.84 -13.33 -14.68
N THR A 457 6.50 -12.48 -13.90
CA THR A 457 6.37 -12.43 -12.44
C THR A 457 6.47 -10.99 -11.96
N ARG A 458 5.58 -10.59 -11.07
CA ARG A 458 5.60 -9.27 -10.42
C ARG A 458 6.45 -9.31 -9.16
N LEU A 459 7.43 -8.41 -9.06
CA LEU A 459 8.25 -8.19 -7.88
C LEU A 459 7.97 -6.81 -7.27
N SER A 460 7.70 -6.77 -5.97
CA SER A 460 7.43 -5.56 -5.20
C SER A 460 8.70 -4.79 -4.89
N LEU A 461 8.66 -3.48 -5.19
CA LEU A 461 9.75 -2.55 -4.91
C LEU A 461 9.39 -1.56 -3.81
N ILE A 462 8.30 -1.79 -3.07
CA ILE A 462 7.73 -0.84 -2.10
C ILE A 462 7.77 -1.36 -0.66
N LYS A 463 8.36 -2.53 -0.41
CA LYS A 463 8.58 -3.06 0.95
C LYS A 463 9.71 -2.35 1.70
N SER A 464 10.15 -2.87 2.85
CA SER A 464 11.21 -2.26 3.67
C SER A 464 12.53 -2.13 2.90
N GLN A 465 13.52 -1.43 3.48
CA GLN A 465 14.85 -1.39 2.87
C GLN A 465 15.51 -2.78 2.89
N ASP A 466 15.37 -3.52 3.98
CA ASP A 466 15.90 -4.88 4.12
C ASP A 466 15.36 -5.84 3.06
N ASP A 467 14.05 -5.80 2.82
CA ASP A 467 13.40 -6.59 1.76
C ASP A 467 14.02 -6.30 0.39
N PHE A 468 14.25 -5.01 0.09
CA PHE A 468 14.83 -4.60 -1.18
C PHE A 468 16.31 -5.01 -1.32
N GLU A 469 17.10 -4.87 -0.25
CA GLU A 469 18.50 -5.30 -0.26
C GLU A 469 18.62 -6.82 -0.46
N LEU A 470 17.79 -7.61 0.23
CA LEU A 470 17.77 -9.05 0.06
C LEU A 470 17.30 -9.44 -1.34
N LEU A 471 16.27 -8.79 -1.88
CA LEU A 471 15.81 -9.00 -3.25
C LEU A 471 16.94 -8.73 -4.25
N LEU A 472 17.62 -7.58 -4.14
CA LEU A 472 18.70 -7.22 -5.05
C LEU A 472 19.87 -8.19 -4.97
N LYS A 473 20.21 -8.66 -3.75
CA LYS A 473 21.24 -9.69 -3.54
C LYS A 473 20.87 -10.98 -4.26
N ARG A 474 19.65 -11.50 -4.08
CA ARG A 474 19.19 -12.73 -4.74
C ARG A 474 19.13 -12.60 -6.26
N LEU A 475 18.66 -11.46 -6.77
CA LEU A 475 18.66 -11.19 -8.21
C LEU A 475 20.08 -11.15 -8.77
N THR A 476 21.03 -10.53 -8.06
CA THR A 476 22.43 -10.47 -8.47
C THR A 476 23.06 -11.87 -8.49
N GLU A 477 22.82 -12.67 -7.46
CA GLU A 477 23.24 -14.08 -7.40
C GLU A 477 22.67 -14.85 -8.60
N LEU A 478 21.36 -14.76 -8.84
CA LEU A 478 20.67 -15.47 -9.92
C LEU A 478 21.17 -15.07 -11.32
N VAL A 479 21.32 -13.78 -11.59
CA VAL A 479 21.83 -13.27 -12.87
C VAL A 479 23.28 -13.69 -13.10
N SER A 480 24.11 -13.70 -12.05
CA SER A 480 25.54 -14.10 -12.19
C SER A 480 25.74 -15.57 -12.58
N LEU A 481 24.75 -16.44 -12.33
CA LEU A 481 24.80 -17.85 -12.73
C LEU A 481 24.66 -18.03 -14.25
N GLU A 482 24.10 -17.05 -14.96
CA GLU A 482 24.04 -17.07 -16.43
C GLU A 482 25.43 -17.01 -17.03
N ASP A 483 26.29 -16.12 -16.51
CA ASP A 483 27.66 -15.92 -16.98
C ASP A 483 28.57 -17.12 -16.67
N GLY A 484 28.31 -17.81 -15.55
CA GLY A 484 29.07 -18.99 -15.13
C GLY A 484 28.94 -20.20 -16.07
N SER A 485 27.88 -20.23 -16.88
CA SER A 485 27.63 -21.30 -17.87
C SER A 485 28.42 -21.10 -19.18
N ILE A 486 28.96 -19.90 -19.43
CA ILE A 486 29.70 -19.57 -20.66
C ILE A 486 31.19 -19.92 -20.53
N LYS A 487 31.71 -20.14 -19.31
CA LYS A 487 33.14 -20.45 -19.06
C LYS A 487 33.50 -21.93 -19.01
N MET A 488 32.60 -22.83 -19.44
CA MET A 488 32.82 -24.28 -19.47
C MET A 488 32.67 -24.86 -20.89
N ILE A 489 33.21 -24.17 -21.91
CA ILE A 489 33.36 -24.70 -23.27
C ILE A 489 34.81 -24.56 -23.70
#